data_AF-A0A9N9C9R8-F1
#
_entry.id   AF-A0A9N9C9R8-F1
#
_cell.length_a   1.000
_cell.length_b   1.000
_cell.length_c   1.000
_cell.angle_alpha   90.00
_cell.angle_beta   90.00
_cell.angle_gamma   90.00
#
_symmetry.space_group_name_H-M   'P 1'
#
loop_
_entity.id
_entity.type
_entity.pdbx_description
1 polymer ?
#
loop_
_entity_poly.entity_id
_entity_poly.type
_entity_poly.pdbx_seq_one_letter_code
_entity_poly.pdbx_strand_id
1 'polypeptide(L)'
;MEYEERDLKDGVFPALVIKGQGRPGIKRYLKNVKKGKVAIDYWNDISSVSLDGKFGGSSAEATRELEERINERTIGVKPLKLFTKIIQLWCPPNGLVLDPFAGTGTTGEAVLKLNQTEKSNRSFILIEQGNPKNGDTFARSLLVPRLKSAIT
;
A
#
# COMPACT_ATOMS: atom_id res chain seq x y z
N MET A 1 10.07 36.31 -32.92
CA MET A 1 10.22 36.69 -31.50
C MET A 1 11.52 37.45 -31.40
N GLU A 2 11.43 38.78 -31.44
CA GLU A 2 12.57 39.65 -31.20
C GLU A 2 12.70 39.87 -29.70
N TYR A 3 13.93 39.74 -29.19
CA TYR A 3 14.28 40.07 -27.82
C TYR A 3 14.89 41.47 -27.84
N GLU A 4 14.26 42.44 -27.17
CA GLU A 4 14.92 43.70 -26.82
C GLU A 4 15.66 43.51 -25.49
N GLU A 5 16.97 43.75 -25.50
CA GLU A 5 17.74 43.96 -24.28
C GLU A 5 17.30 45.29 -23.65
N ARG A 6 16.66 45.23 -22.47
CA ARG A 6 16.50 46.39 -21.60
C ARG A 6 17.17 46.13 -20.25
N ASP A 7 17.84 47.18 -19.80
CA ASP A 7 18.86 47.27 -18.76
C ASP A 7 18.62 46.47 -17.47
N LEU A 8 19.66 45.72 -17.12
CA LEU A 8 19.87 44.85 -15.94
C LEU A 8 20.24 45.62 -14.65
N LYS A 9 19.66 46.80 -14.39
CA LYS A 9 20.15 47.65 -13.28
C LYS A 9 19.61 47.31 -11.88
N ASP A 10 18.48 46.60 -11.76
CA ASP A 10 17.95 46.18 -10.46
C ASP A 10 17.81 44.66 -10.43
N GLY A 11 18.71 44.01 -9.69
CA GLY A 11 18.93 42.57 -9.74
C GLY A 11 17.72 41.74 -9.34
N VAL A 12 17.15 41.02 -10.30
CA VAL A 12 16.95 39.55 -10.27
C VAL A 12 16.93 39.07 -11.73
N PHE A 13 17.94 38.30 -12.12
CA PHE A 13 18.05 37.69 -13.45
C PHE A 13 17.22 36.39 -13.52
N PRO A 14 16.42 36.14 -14.59
CA PRO A 14 15.68 37.06 -15.43
C PRO A 14 14.20 37.19 -14.97
N ALA A 15 13.65 38.40 -15.01
CA ALA A 15 12.22 38.65 -14.81
C ALA A 15 11.42 38.10 -16.00
N LEU A 16 10.74 36.98 -15.81
CA LEU A 16 9.94 36.33 -16.85
C LEU A 16 8.61 37.10 -17.01
N VAL A 17 8.56 38.05 -17.94
CA VAL A 17 7.34 38.83 -18.22
C VAL A 17 6.45 38.05 -19.18
N ILE A 18 5.31 37.53 -18.68
CA ILE A 18 4.35 36.78 -19.49
C ILE A 18 3.22 37.72 -19.91
N LYS A 19 3.15 38.03 -21.20
CA LYS A 19 2.02 38.77 -21.79
C LYS A 19 0.97 37.78 -22.29
N GLY A 20 0.10 37.32 -21.38
CA GLY A 20 -1.01 36.41 -21.67
C GLY A 20 -1.60 35.80 -20.39
N GLN A 21 -2.75 35.12 -20.48
CA GLN A 21 -3.35 34.43 -19.31
C GLN A 21 -2.65 33.11 -18.94
N GLY A 22 -1.69 32.65 -19.77
CA GLY A 22 -0.95 31.41 -19.52
C GLY A 22 0.06 31.55 -18.39
N ARG A 23 0.18 30.53 -17.54
CA ARG A 23 1.23 30.44 -16.51
C ARG A 23 2.43 29.67 -17.07
N PRO A 24 3.68 30.02 -16.70
CA PRO A 24 4.85 29.31 -17.18
C PRO A 24 4.88 27.92 -16.56
N GLY A 25 5.02 26.88 -17.39
CA GLY A 25 5.18 25.50 -16.95
C GLY A 25 6.64 25.06 -17.05
N ILE A 26 7.18 24.44 -16.00
CA ILE A 26 8.52 23.83 -16.04
C ILE A 26 8.43 22.53 -16.86
N LYS A 27 9.16 22.45 -17.98
CA LYS A 27 9.26 21.24 -18.78
C LYS A 27 10.07 20.18 -18.04
N ARG A 28 9.39 19.22 -17.41
CA ARG A 28 10.01 18.07 -16.75
C ARG A 28 10.14 16.89 -17.71
N TYR A 29 11.38 16.49 -17.99
CA TYR A 29 11.67 15.31 -18.80
C TYR A 29 11.56 14.04 -17.95
N LEU A 30 10.91 13.00 -18.48
CA LEU A 30 10.64 11.74 -17.77
C LEU A 30 11.91 11.09 -17.19
N LYS A 31 13.04 11.19 -17.90
CA LYS A 31 14.35 10.71 -17.45
C LYS A 31 14.88 11.39 -16.17
N ASN A 32 14.46 12.62 -15.90
CA ASN A 32 14.91 13.43 -14.77
C ASN A 32 13.91 13.38 -13.59
N VAL A 33 12.80 12.66 -13.74
CA VAL A 33 11.85 12.45 -12.65
C VAL A 33 12.32 11.22 -11.88
N LYS A 34 12.66 11.39 -10.59
CA LYS A 34 12.88 10.24 -9.70
C LYS A 34 11.67 9.31 -9.79
N LYS A 35 11.89 8.04 -10.11
CA LYS A 35 10.81 7.04 -10.11
C LYS A 35 10.21 6.98 -8.72
N GLY A 36 8.89 7.16 -8.64
CA GLY A 36 8.13 7.18 -7.40
C GLY A 36 7.36 8.49 -7.19
N LYS A 37 6.29 8.40 -6.41
CA LYS A 37 5.53 9.56 -5.94
C LYS A 37 6.07 9.91 -4.56
N VAL A 38 6.37 11.20 -4.32
CA VAL A 38 6.64 11.64 -2.94
C VAL A 38 5.33 11.48 -2.18
N ALA A 39 5.33 10.64 -1.15
CA ALA A 39 4.17 10.45 -0.31
C ALA A 39 3.89 11.76 0.43
N ILE A 40 2.73 12.36 0.17
CA ILE A 40 2.19 13.47 0.96
C ILE A 40 1.65 12.95 2.30
N ASP A 41 1.03 11.77 2.27
CA ASP A 41 0.65 10.94 3.42
C ASP A 41 0.97 9.48 3.09
N TYR A 42 1.18 8.64 4.10
CA TYR A 42 1.49 7.21 3.90
C TYR A 42 0.34 6.39 3.29
N TRP A 43 -0.90 6.90 3.33
CA TRP A 43 -2.11 6.12 3.12
C TRP A 43 -3.00 6.59 1.96
N ASN A 44 -2.83 7.81 1.44
CA ASN A 44 -3.74 8.38 0.43
C ASN A 44 -3.71 7.66 -0.92
N ASP A 45 -2.66 6.88 -1.19
CA ASP A 45 -2.51 6.03 -2.37
C ASP A 45 -3.00 4.58 -2.14
N ILE A 46 -3.37 4.21 -0.90
CA ILE A 46 -3.99 2.90 -0.62
C ILE A 46 -5.49 3.06 -0.55
N SER A 47 -6.14 2.39 -1.49
CA SER A 47 -7.59 2.37 -1.62
C SER A 47 -8.35 1.96 -0.35
N SER A 48 -7.72 1.18 0.53
CA SER A 48 -8.34 0.73 1.79
C SER A 48 -8.40 1.78 2.90
N VAL A 49 -7.66 2.88 2.79
CA VAL A 49 -7.54 3.91 3.84
C VAL A 49 -7.79 5.32 3.30
N SER A 50 -7.98 5.47 1.98
CA SER A 50 -8.36 6.70 1.31
C SER A 50 -9.63 7.32 1.94
N LEU A 51 -9.44 8.39 2.72
CA LEU A 51 -10.51 9.20 3.34
C LEU A 51 -11.47 9.81 2.31
N ASP A 52 -11.01 9.94 1.06
CA ASP A 52 -11.73 10.50 -0.07
C ASP A 52 -12.63 9.49 -0.81
N GLY A 53 -12.67 8.21 -0.38
CA GLY A 53 -13.67 7.22 -0.80
C GLY A 53 -13.70 6.85 -2.30
N LYS A 54 -12.77 7.38 -3.10
CA LYS A 54 -12.79 7.25 -4.58
C LYS A 54 -12.01 6.06 -5.13
N PHE A 55 -11.19 5.43 -4.31
CA PHE A 55 -10.47 4.22 -4.63
C PHE A 55 -10.65 3.33 -3.41
N GLY A 56 -11.49 2.30 -3.46
CA GLY A 56 -11.86 1.48 -2.30
C GLY A 56 -11.02 0.21 -2.14
N GLY A 57 -10.75 -0.15 -0.90
CA GLY A 57 -10.13 -1.40 -0.43
C GLY A 57 -10.76 -1.74 0.91
N SER A 58 -12.09 -1.64 0.99
CA SER A 58 -12.83 -1.70 2.26
C SER A 58 -12.61 -3.02 2.99
N SER A 59 -12.77 -3.04 4.32
CA SER A 59 -12.89 -4.29 5.08
C SER A 59 -14.00 -5.19 4.52
N ALA A 60 -15.03 -4.61 3.89
CA ALA A 60 -16.06 -5.35 3.18
C ALA A 60 -15.53 -6.06 1.92
N GLU A 61 -14.64 -5.43 1.14
CA GLU A 61 -14.02 -6.08 -0.04
C GLU A 61 -13.08 -7.21 0.40
N ALA A 62 -12.28 -6.97 1.44
CA ALA A 62 -11.39 -7.98 2.00
C ALA A 62 -12.15 -9.19 2.56
N THR A 63 -13.34 -8.92 3.12
CA THR A 63 -14.26 -9.96 3.58
C THR A 63 -14.81 -10.72 2.38
N ARG A 64 -15.34 -10.03 1.36
CA ARG A 64 -15.89 -10.67 0.16
C ARG A 64 -14.88 -11.53 -0.58
N GLU A 65 -13.66 -11.04 -0.77
CA GLU A 65 -12.56 -11.80 -1.41
C GLU A 65 -12.24 -13.07 -0.62
N LEU A 66 -12.27 -12.99 0.72
CA LEU A 66 -12.08 -14.17 1.54
C LEU A 66 -13.26 -15.12 1.37
N GLU A 67 -14.49 -14.67 1.59
CA GLU A 67 -15.71 -15.49 1.48
C GLU A 67 -15.79 -16.23 0.13
N GLU A 68 -15.45 -15.57 -0.98
CA GLU A 68 -15.36 -16.17 -2.32
C GLU A 68 -14.34 -17.33 -2.37
N ARG A 69 -13.23 -17.26 -1.62
CA ARG A 69 -12.16 -18.25 -1.61
C ARG A 69 -12.43 -19.44 -0.68
N ILE A 70 -13.05 -19.20 0.47
CA ILE A 70 -13.28 -20.23 1.51
C ILE A 70 -14.71 -20.76 1.54
N ASN A 71 -15.63 -20.14 0.78
CA ASN A 71 -17.06 -20.47 0.74
C ASN A 71 -17.73 -20.49 2.14
N GLU A 72 -17.20 -19.70 3.07
CA GLU A 72 -17.70 -19.53 4.44
C GLU A 72 -17.82 -18.04 4.74
N ARG A 73 -18.91 -17.65 5.42
CA ARG A 73 -19.11 -16.25 5.82
C ARG A 73 -18.13 -15.86 6.91
N THR A 74 -17.46 -14.74 6.72
CA THR A 74 -16.51 -14.18 7.68
C THR A 74 -16.84 -12.72 7.92
N ILE A 75 -16.44 -12.20 9.08
CA ILE A 75 -16.69 -10.80 9.44
C ILE A 75 -15.36 -10.18 9.84
N GLY A 76 -15.06 -8.99 9.31
CA GLY A 76 -13.95 -8.17 9.79
C GLY A 76 -12.56 -8.62 9.34
N VAL A 77 -12.41 -8.93 8.05
CA VAL A 77 -11.08 -9.27 7.49
C VAL A 77 -10.23 -8.00 7.34
N LYS A 78 -8.98 -8.08 7.82
CA LYS A 78 -7.99 -7.02 7.61
C LYS A 78 -7.77 -6.81 6.10
N PRO A 79 -7.77 -5.57 5.57
CA PRO A 79 -7.51 -5.34 4.15
C PRO A 79 -6.09 -5.75 3.74
N LEU A 80 -5.98 -6.70 2.79
CA LEU A 80 -4.68 -7.26 2.37
C LEU A 80 -3.74 -6.18 1.79
N LYS A 81 -4.28 -5.27 0.97
CA LYS A 81 -3.51 -4.17 0.36
C LYS A 81 -2.86 -3.27 1.41
N LEU A 82 -3.58 -2.95 2.49
CA LEU A 82 -3.08 -2.13 3.58
C LEU A 82 -1.88 -2.79 4.26
N PHE A 83 -2.06 -4.04 4.70
CA PHE A 83 -1.02 -4.78 5.41
C PHE A 83 0.20 -5.06 4.53
N THR A 84 -0.02 -5.34 3.24
CA THR A 84 1.06 -5.47 2.26
C THR A 84 1.92 -4.21 2.22
N LYS A 85 1.31 -3.02 2.15
CA LYS A 85 2.08 -1.78 2.12
C LYS A 85 2.75 -1.47 3.46
N ILE A 86 2.07 -1.69 4.59
CA ILE A 86 2.67 -1.52 5.93
C ILE A 86 3.96 -2.32 6.02
N ILE A 87 3.91 -3.61 5.67
CA ILE A 87 5.07 -4.49 5.74
C ILE A 87 6.14 -4.05 4.75
N GLN A 88 5.77 -3.67 3.54
CA GLN A 88 6.71 -3.16 2.54
C GLN A 88 7.48 -1.92 3.01
N LEU A 89 6.79 -0.99 3.69
CA LEU A 89 7.38 0.27 4.16
C LEU A 89 8.25 0.09 5.40
N TRP A 90 7.81 -0.75 6.35
CA TRP A 90 8.38 -0.79 7.70
C TRP A 90 9.20 -2.04 8.00
N CYS A 91 9.03 -3.13 7.24
CA CYS A 91 9.77 -4.37 7.44
C CYS A 91 10.86 -4.53 6.36
N PRO A 92 12.14 -4.64 6.74
CA PRO A 92 13.21 -4.85 5.78
C PRO A 92 13.05 -6.19 5.04
N PRO A 93 13.66 -6.39 3.86
CA PRO A 93 13.50 -7.60 3.05
C PRO A 93 13.85 -8.93 3.74
N ASN A 94 14.60 -8.91 4.83
CA ASN A 94 14.98 -10.07 5.65
C ASN A 94 14.47 -9.94 7.10
N GLY A 95 13.49 -9.07 7.32
CA GLY A 95 12.93 -8.78 8.64
C GLY A 95 11.91 -9.81 9.12
N LEU A 96 11.44 -9.60 10.35
CA LEU A 96 10.44 -10.43 11.01
C LEU A 96 9.16 -9.60 11.25
N VAL A 97 8.00 -10.14 10.86
CA VAL A 97 6.68 -9.56 11.15
C VAL A 97 6.00 -10.37 12.25
N LEU A 98 5.58 -9.72 13.34
CA LEU A 98 4.80 -10.33 14.42
C LEU A 98 3.37 -9.78 14.40
N ASP A 99 2.38 -10.65 14.36
CA ASP A 99 0.97 -10.31 14.54
C ASP A 99 0.38 -11.16 15.67
N PRO A 100 0.17 -10.58 16.87
CA PRO A 100 -0.38 -11.31 18.01
C PRO A 100 -1.90 -11.51 17.92
N PHE A 101 -2.56 -10.97 16.91
CA PHE A 101 -4.00 -11.04 16.69
C PHE A 101 -4.28 -11.41 15.23
N ALA A 102 -3.75 -12.54 14.77
CA ALA A 102 -3.69 -12.86 13.35
C ALA A 102 -5.08 -12.95 12.69
N GLY A 103 -6.11 -13.34 13.43
CA GLY A 103 -7.48 -13.53 12.97
C GLY A 103 -7.52 -14.49 11.79
N THR A 104 -7.97 -13.99 10.63
CA THR A 104 -8.02 -14.76 9.39
C THR A 104 -6.66 -14.98 8.72
N GLY A 105 -5.56 -14.43 9.24
CA GLY A 105 -4.20 -14.67 8.74
C GLY A 105 -3.76 -13.74 7.59
N THR A 106 -4.44 -12.62 7.36
CA THR A 106 -4.11 -11.65 6.29
C THR A 106 -2.64 -11.22 6.33
N THR A 107 -2.07 -11.01 7.52
CA THR A 107 -0.69 -10.55 7.69
C THR A 107 0.32 -11.55 7.12
N GLY A 108 0.12 -12.85 7.35
CA GLY A 108 1.01 -13.88 6.78
C GLY A 108 0.91 -13.98 5.27
N GLU A 109 -0.29 -13.90 4.70
CA GLU A 109 -0.48 -13.86 3.24
C GLU A 109 0.20 -12.64 2.62
N ALA A 110 0.12 -11.47 3.26
CA ALA A 110 0.80 -10.27 2.79
C ALA A 110 2.33 -10.46 2.75
N VAL A 111 2.92 -11.09 3.77
CA VAL A 111 4.36 -11.42 3.78
C VAL A 111 4.73 -12.39 2.67
N LEU A 112 3.98 -13.48 2.50
CA LEU A 112 4.23 -14.47 1.45
C LEU A 112 4.18 -13.82 0.06
N LYS A 113 3.19 -12.96 -0.19
CA LYS A 113 3.06 -12.22 -1.44
C LYS A 113 4.26 -11.30 -1.68
N LEU A 114 4.70 -10.55 -0.67
CA LEU A 114 5.90 -9.69 -0.79
C LEU A 114 7.18 -10.48 -1.03
N ASN A 115 7.34 -11.65 -0.41
CA ASN A 115 8.48 -12.53 -0.65
C ASN A 115 8.52 -12.97 -2.12
N GLN A 116 7.37 -13.34 -2.69
CA GLN A 116 7.26 -13.72 -4.11
C GLN A 116 7.50 -12.52 -5.05
N THR A 117 6.88 -11.37 -4.80
CA THR A 117 6.94 -10.21 -5.72
C THR A 117 8.27 -9.46 -5.66
N GLU A 118 8.87 -9.32 -4.47
CA GLU A 118 10.09 -8.54 -4.26
C GLU A 118 11.35 -9.40 -4.15
N LYS A 119 11.23 -10.73 -4.30
CA LYS A 119 12.32 -11.70 -4.03
C LYS A 119 12.97 -11.46 -2.67
N SER A 120 12.13 -11.22 -1.66
CA SER A 120 12.55 -10.98 -0.28
C SER A 120 12.43 -12.24 0.57
N ASN A 121 13.05 -12.24 1.74
CA ASN A 121 13.06 -13.36 2.69
C ASN A 121 12.54 -12.91 4.06
N ARG A 122 11.38 -12.23 4.08
CA ARG A 122 10.74 -11.81 5.32
C ARG A 122 10.13 -13.02 6.01
N SER A 123 10.38 -13.12 7.31
CA SER A 123 9.76 -14.14 8.17
C SER A 123 8.55 -13.56 8.89
N PHE A 124 7.65 -14.42 9.36
CA PHE A 124 6.51 -13.96 10.15
C PHE A 124 6.15 -14.93 11.28
N ILE A 125 5.61 -14.37 12.36
CA ILE A 125 5.01 -15.10 13.49
C ILE A 125 3.59 -14.59 13.64
N LEU A 126 2.63 -15.51 13.53
CA LEU A 126 1.21 -15.24 13.76
C LEU A 126 0.78 -15.95 15.03
N ILE A 127 0.08 -15.24 15.90
CA ILE A 127 -0.55 -15.81 17.09
C ILE A 127 -2.05 -15.60 16.94
N GLU A 128 -2.81 -16.66 17.15
CA GLU A 128 -4.28 -16.63 17.19
C GLU A 128 -4.78 -17.55 18.29
N GLN A 129 -5.82 -17.12 19.00
CA GLN A 129 -6.40 -17.92 20.06
C GLN A 129 -7.38 -18.93 19.45
N GLY A 130 -6.95 -20.19 19.38
CA GLY A 130 -7.88 -21.28 19.11
C GLY A 130 -8.83 -21.49 20.30
N ASN A 131 -10.08 -21.86 20.02
CA ASN A 131 -11.02 -22.35 21.04
C ASN A 131 -11.45 -23.79 20.73
N PRO A 132 -10.75 -24.80 21.28
CA PRO A 132 -11.08 -26.21 21.03
C PRO A 132 -12.46 -26.63 21.54
N LYS A 133 -13.02 -25.93 22.53
CA LYS A 133 -14.29 -26.30 23.18
C LYS A 133 -15.52 -25.82 22.41
N ASN A 134 -15.41 -24.72 21.67
CA ASN A 134 -16.53 -24.10 20.94
C ASN A 134 -16.38 -24.18 19.41
N GLY A 135 -15.48 -25.04 18.91
CA GLY A 135 -15.06 -25.03 17.52
C GLY A 135 -14.06 -23.91 17.27
N ASP A 136 -12.88 -24.26 16.78
CA ASP A 136 -11.83 -23.28 16.49
C ASP A 136 -12.25 -22.42 15.29
N THR A 137 -12.81 -21.24 15.58
CA THR A 137 -13.46 -20.37 14.58
C THR A 137 -12.48 -19.68 13.65
N PHE A 138 -11.22 -19.50 14.06
CA PHE A 138 -10.24 -18.72 13.29
C PHE A 138 -8.94 -19.47 13.03
N ALA A 139 -8.30 -20.08 14.05
CA ALA A 139 -6.94 -20.58 13.89
C ALA A 139 -6.89 -21.80 12.94
N ARG A 140 -7.65 -22.87 13.21
CA ARG A 140 -7.68 -24.08 12.38
C ARG A 140 -8.60 -23.97 11.16
N SER A 141 -9.72 -23.26 11.27
CA SER A 141 -10.72 -23.17 10.20
C SER A 141 -10.32 -22.19 9.09
N LEU A 142 -9.74 -21.04 9.44
CA LEU A 142 -9.54 -19.94 8.50
C LEU A 142 -8.07 -19.65 8.25
N LEU A 143 -7.30 -19.41 9.31
CA LEU A 143 -5.90 -19.01 9.21
C LEU A 143 -5.06 -20.11 8.55
N VAL A 144 -5.15 -21.35 9.02
CA VAL A 144 -4.35 -22.45 8.47
C VAL A 144 -4.67 -22.74 7.00
N PRO A 145 -5.94 -22.90 6.57
CA PRO A 145 -6.27 -23.11 5.16
C PRO A 145 -5.87 -21.93 4.28
N ARG A 146 -6.07 -20.69 4.75
CA ARG A 146 -5.67 -19.48 4.02
C ARG A 146 -4.16 -19.47 3.75
N LEU A 147 -3.33 -19.73 4.77
CA LEU A 147 -1.88 -19.76 4.59
C LEU A 147 -1.44 -20.91 3.70
N LYS A 148 -2.03 -22.11 3.83
CA LYS A 148 -1.73 -23.24 2.93
C LYS A 148 -2.01 -22.90 1.48
N SER A 149 -3.15 -22.25 1.21
CA SER A 149 -3.50 -21.78 -0.13
C SER A 149 -2.62 -20.64 -0.64
N ALA A 150 -2.01 -19.84 0.25
CA ALA A 150 -1.09 -18.78 -0.15
C ALA A 150 0.33 -19.29 -0.44
N ILE A 151 0.69 -20.45 0.11
CA ILE A 151 1.98 -21.12 -0.12
C ILE A 151 1.94 -21.98 -1.40
N THR A 152 0.81 -22.66 -1.65
CA THR A 152 0.61 -23.58 -2.78
C THR A 152 0.24 -22.83 -4.04
#